data_AF-A0A927PW56-F1
#
_entry.id   AF-A0A927PW56-F1
#
_cell.length_a   1.000
_cell.length_b   1.000
_cell.length_c   1.000
_cell.angle_alpha   90.00
_cell.angle_beta   90.00
_cell.angle_gamma   90.00
#
_symmetry.space_group_name_H-M   'P 1'
#
loop_
_entity.id
_entity.type
_entity.pdbx_description
1 polymer ?
#
loop_
_entity_poly.entity_id
_entity_poly.type
_entity_poly.pdbx_seq_one_letter_code
_entity_poly.pdbx_strand_id
1 'polypeptide(L)' 'MTKLTMPGLAIGGGGHGGMGKLQGEQLSEYATKVTKKVLPDWGHWLPEECASALNPVVVNFLTAK' A
#
# COMPACT_ATOMS: atom_id res chain seq x y z
N MET A 1 -19.14 12.08 8.33
CA MET A 1 -17.69 12.08 8.04
C MET A 1 -17.49 12.22 6.54
N THR A 2 -16.51 13.02 6.13
CA THR A 2 -16.15 13.19 4.71
C THR A 2 -15.02 12.24 4.36
N LYS A 3 -15.22 11.36 3.38
CA LYS A 3 -14.18 10.42 2.91
C LYS A 3 -13.15 11.12 2.01
N LEU A 4 -11.93 10.57 1.97
CA LEU A 4 -10.88 10.97 1.02
C LEU A 4 -11.30 10.58 -0.40
N THR A 5 -11.25 11.54 -1.34
CA THR A 5 -11.76 11.36 -2.72
C THR A 5 -10.67 11.30 -3.80
N MET A 6 -9.43 11.67 -3.44
CA MET A 6 -8.25 11.45 -4.27
C MET A 6 -7.94 9.94 -4.37
N PRO A 7 -7.27 9.48 -5.45
CA PRO A 7 -6.71 8.14 -5.49
C PRO A 7 -5.73 7.93 -4.33
N GLY A 8 -5.88 6.82 -3.59
CA GLY A 8 -4.98 6.39 -2.53
C GLY A 8 -4.37 5.02 -2.83
N LEU A 9 -3.12 4.85 -2.42
CA LEU A 9 -2.39 3.58 -2.50
C LEU A 9 -2.04 3.11 -1.08
N ALA A 10 -2.43 1.89 -0.75
CA ALA A 10 -2.07 1.21 0.49
C ALA A 10 -1.19 -0.01 0.18
N ILE A 11 -0.01 -0.07 0.78
CA ILE A 11 0.95 -1.17 0.63
C ILE A 11 1.23 -1.76 2.02
N GLY A 12 0.97 -3.05 2.21
CA GLY A 12 1.34 -3.77 3.42
C GLY A 12 2.38 -4.86 3.14
N GLY A 13 3.35 -5.03 4.03
CA GLY A 13 4.21 -6.22 4.01
C GLY A 13 3.45 -7.47 4.45
N GLY A 14 3.57 -8.56 3.70
CA GLY A 14 2.88 -9.83 3.95
C GLY A 14 3.66 -10.82 4.83
N GLY A 15 4.90 -10.51 5.17
CA GLY A 15 5.77 -11.31 6.05
C GLY A 15 5.67 -10.90 7.53
N HIS A 16 6.57 -11.46 8.35
CA HIS A 16 6.61 -11.19 9.78
C HIS A 16 6.88 -9.71 10.07
N GLY A 17 6.08 -9.11 10.96
CA GLY A 17 6.15 -7.68 11.27
C GLY A 17 5.45 -6.76 10.27
N GLY A 18 4.94 -7.31 9.17
CA GLY A 18 4.16 -6.57 8.18
C GLY A 18 2.69 -6.42 8.56
N MET A 19 1.99 -5.52 7.87
CA MET A 19 0.55 -5.25 8.10
C MET A 19 -0.40 -6.02 7.18
N GLY A 20 0.12 -6.76 6.21
CA GLY A 20 -0.65 -7.57 5.28
C GLY A 20 -1.82 -6.80 4.66
N LYS A 21 -3.00 -7.41 4.67
CA LYS A 21 -4.23 -6.81 4.10
C LYS A 21 -4.80 -5.66 4.92
N LEU A 22 -4.47 -5.58 6.22
CA LEU A 22 -5.05 -4.62 7.16
C LEU A 22 -4.90 -3.18 6.65
N GLN A 23 -3.72 -2.82 6.13
CA GLN A 23 -3.44 -1.47 5.62
C GLN A 23 -4.42 -1.04 4.52
N GLY A 24 -4.74 -1.94 3.59
CA GLY A 24 -5.66 -1.65 2.49
C GLY A 24 -7.14 -1.71 2.91
N GLU A 25 -7.47 -2.59 3.85
CA GLU A 25 -8.83 -2.71 4.40
C GLU A 25 -9.17 -1.47 5.23
N GLN A 26 -8.30 -1.07 6.16
CA GLN A 26 -8.50 0.14 6.96
C GLN A 26 -8.63 1.39 6.09
N LEU A 27 -7.76 1.60 5.09
CA LEU A 27 -7.86 2.76 4.22
C LEU A 27 -9.20 2.82 3.44
N SER A 28 -9.82 1.68 3.15
CA SER A 28 -11.11 1.63 2.44
C SER A 28 -12.29 2.17 3.25
N GLU A 29 -12.18 2.14 4.58
CA GLU A 29 -13.17 2.75 5.45
C GLU A 29 -13.14 4.29 5.33
N TYR A 30 -11.96 4.87 5.04
CA TYR A 30 -11.73 6.31 5.03
C TYR A 30 -11.62 6.95 3.63
N ALA A 31 -11.40 6.17 2.57
CA ALA A 31 -11.23 6.66 1.19
C ALA A 31 -12.20 6.00 0.20
N THR A 32 -12.55 6.71 -0.88
CA THR A 32 -13.45 6.19 -1.92
C THR A 32 -12.72 5.53 -3.09
N LYS A 33 -11.43 5.83 -3.28
CA LYS A 33 -10.60 5.29 -4.37
C LYS A 33 -9.32 4.71 -3.79
N VAL A 34 -9.27 3.39 -3.61
CA VAL A 34 -8.14 2.71 -2.96
C VAL A 34 -7.58 1.60 -3.83
N THR A 35 -6.30 1.71 -4.16
CA THR A 35 -5.49 0.61 -4.67
C THR A 35 -4.81 -0.08 -3.50
N LYS A 36 -5.02 -1.39 -3.35
CA LYS A 36 -4.46 -2.20 -2.26
C LYS A 36 -3.37 -3.10 -2.81
N LYS A 37 -2.20 -3.13 -2.16
CA LYS A 37 -1.12 -4.04 -2.49
C LYS A 37 -0.59 -4.71 -1.22
N VAL A 38 -0.32 -6.00 -1.31
CA VAL A 38 0.48 -6.73 -0.32
C VAL A 38 1.74 -7.18 -1.03
N LEU A 39 2.90 -6.91 -0.43
CA LEU A 39 4.19 -7.42 -0.90
C LEU A 39 4.52 -8.66 -0.04
N PRO A 40 4.50 -9.88 -0.60
CA PRO A 40 4.64 -11.12 0.18
C PRO A 40 6.03 -11.23 0.80
N ASP A 41 6.18 -11.98 1.89
CA ASP A 41 7.48 -12.34 2.49
C ASP A 41 8.28 -11.20 3.18
N TRP A 42 7.87 -9.94 3.07
CA TRP A 42 8.51 -8.79 3.74
C TRP A 42 7.68 -8.21 4.87
N GLY A 43 8.38 -7.68 5.88
CA GLY A 43 7.85 -7.11 7.11
C GLY A 43 7.48 -5.64 7.00
N HIS A 44 7.97 -4.83 7.95
CA HIS A 44 7.56 -3.43 8.10
C HIS A 44 8.37 -2.49 7.21
N TRP A 45 9.67 -2.75 7.04
CA TRP A 45 10.62 -1.81 6.45
C TRP A 45 10.69 -2.00 4.95
N LEU A 46 9.55 -1.85 4.25
CA LEU A 46 9.43 -2.12 2.82
C LEU A 46 10.49 -1.42 1.95
N PRO A 47 10.88 -0.14 2.21
CA PRO A 47 11.91 0.51 1.42
C PRO A 47 13.26 -0.20 1.46
N GLU A 48 13.64 -0.76 2.60
CA GLU A 48 14.89 -1.48 2.80
C GLU A 48 14.78 -2.97 2.47
N GLU A 49 13.71 -3.63 2.92
CA GLU A 49 13.50 -5.07 2.79
C GLU A 49 13.16 -5.50 1.36
N CYS A 50 12.49 -4.62 0.58
CA CYS A 50 11.96 -4.98 -0.73
C CYS A 50 11.94 -3.83 -1.73
N ALA A 51 12.97 -2.96 -1.72
CA ALA A 51 13.10 -1.80 -2.60
C ALA A 51 12.72 -2.08 -4.07
N SER A 52 13.19 -3.21 -4.62
CA SER A 52 12.93 -3.59 -6.02
C SER A 52 11.46 -3.91 -6.30
N ALA A 53 10.73 -4.43 -5.32
CA ALA A 53 9.29 -4.69 -5.41
C ALA A 53 8.46 -3.45 -5.06
N LEU A 54 8.91 -2.64 -4.10
CA LEU A 54 8.21 -1.45 -3.64
C LEU A 54 8.26 -0.30 -4.66
N ASN A 55 9.47 0.05 -5.14
CA ASN A 55 9.70 1.26 -5.91
C ASN A 55 8.83 1.35 -7.17
N PRO A 56 8.69 0.29 -8.00
CA PRO A 56 7.83 0.34 -9.17
C PRO A 56 6.36 0.56 -8.82
N VAL A 57 5.88 0.02 -7.70
CA VAL A 57 4.48 0.18 -7.26
C VAL A 57 4.19 1.64 -6.93
N VAL A 58 5.10 2.31 -6.23
CA VAL A 58 4.96 3.73 -5.87
C VAL A 58 5.09 4.62 -7.11
N VAL A 59 6.15 4.43 -7.91
CA VAL A 59 6.40 5.27 -9.11
C VAL A 59 5.24 5.15 -10.08
N ASN A 60 4.79 3.93 -10.41
CA ASN A 60 3.69 3.73 -11.35
C ASN A 60 2.38 4.37 -10.87
N PHE A 61 2.10 4.33 -9.57
CA PHE A 61 0.92 4.97 -9.02
C PHE A 61 0.98 6.50 -9.14
N LEU A 62 2.13 7.10 -8.83
CA LEU A 62 2.30 8.56 -8.86
C LEU A 62 2.38 9.12 -10.29
N THR A 63 2.84 8.33 -11.26
CA THR A 63 2.96 8.75 -12.66
C THR A 63 1.78 8.29 -13.54
N ALA A 64 0.79 7.60 -12.97
CA ALA A 64 -0.41 7.22 -13.70
C ALA A 64 -1.16 8.48 -14.17
N LYS A 65 -1.44 8.56 -15.48
CA LYS A 65 -2.20 9.64 -16.10
C LYS A 65 -3.70 9.38 -16.01
#